data_AF-A0A4Q3ZBL0-F1
#
_entry.id   AF-A0A4Q3ZBL0-F1
#
_cell.length_a   1.000
_cell.length_b   1.000
_cell.length_c   1.000
_cell.angle_alpha   90.00
_cell.angle_beta   90.00
_cell.angle_gamma   90.00
#
_symmetry.space_group_name_H-M   'P 1'
#
loop_
_entity.id
_entity.type
_entity.pdbx_description
1 polymer ?
#
loop_
_entity_poly.entity_id
_entity_poly.type
_entity_poly.pdbx_seq_one_letter_code
_entity_poly.pdbx_strand_id
1 'polypeptide(L)'
;MEELAWVVGILGALFLLFRFPRPSLIFIGGLVTIGVSVAGFFYVRDQLAKQKAAKVEASVAYDLERCSPEYPLFIGIVNDSADTVEDVSFGVEGHHAAYSDPLYNSGYLGYSSDRIIASGEGWGSCWTLPPQAYGASEQRIAASPPETLVWTVKNVSPTFRER
;
A
#
# COMPACT_ATOMS: atom_id res chain seq x y z
N MET A 1 0.91 38.68 -3.60
CA MET A 1 1.94 38.89 -4.64
C MET A 1 2.53 37.57 -5.18
N GLU A 2 2.19 36.41 -4.61
CA GLU A 2 2.69 35.10 -5.08
C GLU A 2 2.02 34.64 -6.39
N GLU A 3 0.78 35.06 -6.65
CA GLU A 3 0.01 34.59 -7.81
C GLU A 3 0.46 35.15 -9.17
N LEU A 4 1.31 36.18 -9.20
CA LEU A 4 1.85 36.75 -10.45
C LEU A 4 3.31 36.36 -10.69
N ALA A 5 3.97 35.73 -9.71
CA ALA A 5 5.38 35.37 -9.79
C ALA A 5 5.64 34.33 -10.89
N TRP A 6 4.73 33.35 -11.04
CA TRP A 6 4.83 32.34 -12.10
C TRP A 6 4.61 32.95 -13.49
N VAL A 7 3.74 33.96 -13.62
CA VAL A 7 3.48 34.69 -14.87
C VAL A 7 4.72 35.44 -15.32
N VAL A 8 5.38 36.16 -14.40
CA VAL A 8 6.63 36.88 -14.67
C VAL A 8 7.76 35.90 -15.00
N GLY A 9 7.83 34.76 -14.32
CA GLY A 9 8.79 33.69 -14.62
C GLY A 9 8.62 33.10 -16.02
N ILE A 10 7.37 32.82 -16.44
CA ILE A 10 7.08 32.28 -17.78
C ILE A 10 7.37 33.32 -18.87
N LEU A 11 6.95 34.58 -18.68
CA LEU A 11 7.21 35.66 -19.65
C LEU A 11 8.71 35.95 -19.80
N GLY A 12 9.47 35.94 -18.69
CA GLY A 12 10.92 36.09 -18.71
C GLY A 12 11.62 34.92 -19.41
N ALA A 13 11.18 33.69 -19.14
CA ALA A 13 11.69 32.50 -19.81
C ALA A 13 11.41 32.53 -21.33
N LEU A 14 10.19 32.89 -21.74
CA LEU A 14 9.83 33.04 -23.15
C LEU A 14 10.66 34.13 -23.86
N PHE A 15 10.89 35.27 -23.20
CA PHE A 15 11.72 36.35 -23.73
C PHE A 15 13.18 35.92 -23.93
N LEU A 16 13.76 35.20 -22.97
CA LEU A 16 15.11 34.63 -23.09
C LEU A 16 15.19 33.55 -24.19
N LEU A 17 14.13 32.77 -24.38
CA LEU A 17 14.02 31.76 -25.43
C LEU A 17 14.01 32.41 -26.83
N PHE A 18 13.30 33.53 -26.99
CA PHE A 18 13.22 34.25 -28.26
C PHE A 18 14.52 35.03 -28.58
N ARG A 19 15.16 35.62 -27.57
CA ARG A 19 16.34 36.48 -27.75
C ARG A 19 17.67 35.72 -27.84
N PHE A 20 17.76 34.54 -27.23
CA PHE A 20 18.95 33.70 -27.19
C PHE A 20 18.59 32.21 -27.34
N PRO A 21 18.09 31.78 -28.51
CA PRO A 21 17.47 30.46 -28.67
C PRO A 21 18.41 29.29 -28.37
N ARG A 22 19.68 29.36 -28.78
CA ARG A 22 20.64 28.26 -28.58
C ARG A 22 21.00 28.00 -27.10
N PRO A 23 21.50 28.97 -26.32
CA PRO A 23 21.83 28.73 -24.91
C PRO A 23 20.60 28.45 -24.05
N SER A 24 19.46 29.09 -24.33
CA SER A 24 18.20 28.87 -23.60
C SER A 24 17.66 27.45 -23.83
N LEU A 25 17.73 26.91 -25.06
CA LEU A 25 17.34 25.53 -25.35
C LEU A 25 18.27 24.51 -24.68
N ILE A 26 19.58 24.75 -24.63
CA ILE A 26 20.53 23.87 -23.94
C ILE A 26 20.22 23.81 -22.44
N PHE A 27 19.93 24.97 -21.83
CA PHE A 27 19.61 25.04 -20.41
C PHE A 27 18.30 24.32 -20.07
N ILE A 28 17.24 24.57 -20.85
CA ILE A 28 15.94 23.89 -20.68
C ILE A 28 16.09 22.39 -20.92
N GLY A 29 16.79 21.98 -21.98
CA GLY A 29 17.06 20.58 -22.28
C GLY A 29 17.81 19.90 -21.14
N GLY A 30 18.82 20.57 -20.58
CA GLY A 30 19.55 20.09 -19.40
C GLY A 30 18.64 19.86 -18.19
N LEU A 31 17.79 20.83 -17.85
CA LEU A 31 16.84 20.72 -16.74
C LEU A 31 15.84 19.59 -16.96
N VAL A 32 15.28 19.48 -18.17
CA VAL A 32 14.34 18.39 -18.52
C VAL A 32 15.03 17.03 -18.39
N THR A 33 16.26 16.92 -18.89
CA THR A 33 17.03 15.65 -18.82
C THR A 33 17.29 15.24 -17.38
N ILE A 34 17.66 16.19 -16.51
CA ILE A 34 17.85 15.93 -15.07
C ILE A 34 16.52 15.50 -14.44
N GLY A 35 15.44 16.24 -14.70
CA GLY A 35 14.12 15.93 -14.15
C GLY A 35 13.62 14.54 -14.54
N VAL A 36 13.75 14.17 -15.83
CA VAL A 36 13.39 12.84 -16.34
C VAL A 36 14.27 11.75 -15.73
N SER A 37 15.58 11.98 -15.59
CA SER A 37 16.50 11.00 -15.02
C SER A 37 16.18 10.69 -13.55
N VAL A 38 15.93 11.73 -12.74
CA VAL A 38 15.56 11.58 -11.33
C VAL A 38 14.20 10.90 -11.21
N ALA A 39 13.18 11.38 -11.93
CA ALA A 39 11.84 10.78 -11.91
C ALA A 39 11.87 9.30 -12.35
N GLY A 40 12.62 8.98 -13.41
CA GLY A 40 12.80 7.63 -13.89
C GLY A 40 13.48 6.71 -12.87
N PHE A 41 14.52 7.20 -12.18
CA PHE A 41 15.20 6.44 -11.13
C PHE A 41 14.27 6.08 -9.97
N PHE A 42 13.50 7.05 -9.46
CA PHE A 42 12.52 6.80 -8.40
C PHE A 42 11.41 5.86 -8.85
N TYR A 43 10.92 6.03 -10.08
CA TYR A 43 9.88 5.16 -10.65
C TYR A 43 10.32 3.69 -10.74
N VAL A 44 11.54 3.43 -11.23
CA VAL A 44 12.07 2.06 -11.33
C VAL A 44 12.28 1.44 -9.94
N ARG A 45 12.77 2.21 -8.97
CA ARG A 45 12.95 1.74 -7.59
C ARG A 45 11.63 1.35 -6.94
N ASP A 46 10.61 2.20 -7.08
CA ASP A 46 9.26 1.95 -6.57
C ASP A 46 8.63 0.70 -7.20
N GLN A 47 8.77 0.53 -8.51
CA GLN A 47 8.27 -0.66 -9.20
C GLN A 47 8.95 -1.95 -8.73
N LEU A 48 10.28 -1.92 -8.53
CA LEU A 48 11.00 -3.08 -8.00
C LEU A 48 10.59 -3.40 -6.56
N ALA A 49 10.37 -2.39 -5.72
CA ALA A 49 9.87 -2.58 -4.36
C ALA A 49 8.47 -3.22 -4.37
N LYS A 50 7.57 -2.74 -5.24
CA LYS A 50 6.22 -3.31 -5.43
C LYS A 50 6.25 -4.75 -5.90
N GLN A 51 7.11 -5.08 -6.87
CA GLN A 51 7.26 -6.45 -7.35
C GLN A 51 7.80 -7.39 -6.26
N LYS A 52 8.71 -6.92 -5.41
CA LYS A 52 9.18 -7.70 -4.25
C LYS A 52 8.06 -7.89 -3.22
N ALA A 53 7.33 -6.82 -2.90
CA ALA A 53 6.21 -6.87 -1.96
C ALA A 53 5.09 -7.80 -2.45
N ALA A 54 4.84 -7.86 -3.77
CA ALA A 54 3.86 -8.78 -4.36
C ALA A 54 4.22 -10.26 -4.22
N LYS A 55 5.46 -10.60 -3.82
CA LYS A 55 5.86 -11.97 -3.48
C LYS A 55 5.61 -12.32 -2.01
N VAL A 56 5.10 -11.37 -1.22
CA VAL A 56 4.65 -11.64 0.14
C VAL A 56 3.13 -11.76 0.08
N GLU A 57 2.66 -12.99 0.19
CA GLU A 57 1.24 -13.31 0.13
C GLU A 57 0.66 -13.36 1.53
N ALA A 58 -0.51 -12.76 1.73
CA ALA A 58 -1.23 -12.82 2.98
C ALA A 58 -2.65 -13.36 2.73
N SER A 59 -3.05 -14.30 3.57
CA SER A 59 -4.35 -14.97 3.53
C SER A 59 -5.05 -14.79 4.87
N VAL A 60 -6.38 -14.73 4.85
CA VAL A 60 -7.20 -14.62 6.04
C VAL A 60 -8.36 -15.60 5.95
N ALA A 61 -8.65 -16.27 7.05
CA ALA A 61 -9.80 -17.15 7.20
C ALA A 61 -10.41 -16.97 8.59
N TYR A 62 -11.73 -17.03 8.67
CA TYR A 62 -12.44 -17.15 9.94
C TYR A 62 -12.45 -18.62 10.35
N ASP A 63 -11.75 -18.97 11.43
CA ASP A 63 -11.57 -20.36 11.85
C ASP A 63 -11.56 -20.47 13.39
N LEU A 64 -12.69 -20.87 13.97
CA LEU A 64 -12.85 -21.08 15.40
C LEU A 64 -12.33 -22.45 15.88
N GLU A 65 -11.93 -23.36 14.99
CA GLU A 65 -11.31 -24.63 15.37
C GLU A 65 -9.84 -24.41 15.72
N ARG A 66 -9.16 -23.54 14.96
CA ARG A 66 -7.75 -23.18 15.19
C ARG A 66 -7.57 -21.99 16.11
N CYS A 67 -8.53 -21.07 16.14
CA CYS A 67 -8.45 -19.85 16.90
C CYS A 67 -9.50 -19.74 18.02
N SER A 68 -9.22 -18.89 19.02
CA SER A 68 -10.18 -18.64 20.09
C SER A 68 -11.27 -17.64 19.65
N PRO A 69 -12.43 -17.62 20.33
CA PRO A 69 -13.50 -16.66 20.03
C PRO A 69 -13.08 -15.18 20.13
N GLU A 70 -12.06 -14.87 20.94
CA GLU A 70 -11.51 -13.51 21.09
C GLU A 70 -10.64 -13.10 19.89
N TYR A 71 -10.05 -14.08 19.21
CA TYR A 71 -9.13 -13.91 18.08
C TYR A 71 -9.52 -14.78 16.88
N PRO A 72 -10.75 -14.66 16.34
CA PRO A 72 -11.31 -15.69 15.46
C PRO A 72 -10.74 -15.69 14.03
N LEU A 73 -9.91 -14.71 13.67
CA LEU A 73 -9.31 -14.61 12.33
C LEU A 73 -7.93 -15.25 12.29
N PHE A 74 -7.78 -16.35 11.57
CA PHE A 74 -6.46 -16.88 11.24
C PHE A 74 -5.89 -16.12 10.04
N ILE A 75 -4.74 -15.48 10.24
CA ILE A 75 -4.01 -14.76 9.18
C ILE A 75 -2.68 -15.47 8.95
N GLY A 76 -2.47 -15.93 7.71
CA GLY A 76 -1.25 -16.57 7.26
C GLY A 76 -0.50 -15.68 6.28
N ILE A 77 0.80 -15.51 6.49
CA ILE A 77 1.69 -14.70 5.66
C ILE A 77 2.82 -15.60 5.15
N VAL A 78 3.04 -15.60 3.85
CA VAL A 78 4.07 -16.40 3.17
C VAL A 78 5.02 -15.46 2.44
N ASN A 79 6.33 -15.63 2.66
CA ASN A 79 7.36 -14.84 2.02
C ASN A 79 8.02 -15.64 0.89
N ASP A 80 7.50 -15.52 -0.33
CA ASP A 80 8.10 -16.10 -1.54
C ASP A 80 9.16 -15.18 -2.18
N SER A 81 9.58 -14.13 -1.48
CA SER A 81 10.68 -13.28 -1.90
C SER A 81 12.04 -13.92 -1.55
N ALA A 82 13.12 -13.41 -2.16
CA ALA A 82 14.48 -13.85 -1.88
C ALA A 82 15.11 -13.18 -0.63
N ASP A 83 14.40 -12.22 -0.03
CA ASP A 83 14.89 -11.42 1.09
C ASP A 83 14.09 -11.74 2.36
N THR A 84 14.70 -11.54 3.52
CA THR A 84 14.03 -11.75 4.82
C THR A 84 13.11 -10.57 5.12
N VAL A 85 11.86 -10.86 5.46
CA VAL A 85 10.90 -9.86 5.95
C VAL A 85 11.11 -9.69 7.46
N GLU A 86 11.20 -8.45 7.93
CA GLU A 86 11.34 -8.13 9.36
C GLU A 86 10.05 -7.62 9.99
N ASP A 87 9.28 -6.87 9.21
CA ASP A 87 7.98 -6.36 9.61
C ASP A 87 7.02 -6.49 8.42
N VAL A 88 5.77 -6.80 8.71
CA VAL A 88 4.71 -6.80 7.71
C VAL A 88 3.50 -6.07 8.26
N SER A 89 3.08 -5.04 7.53
CA SER A 89 1.88 -4.28 7.82
C SER A 89 0.82 -4.58 6.77
N PHE A 90 -0.43 -4.75 7.18
CA PHE A 90 -1.53 -5.11 6.29
C PHE A 90 -2.87 -4.62 6.82
N GLY A 91 -3.84 -4.47 5.92
CA GLY A 91 -5.23 -4.21 6.26
C GLY A 91 -6.07 -5.48 6.15
N VAL A 92 -7.15 -5.56 6.91
CA VAL A 92 -8.15 -6.64 6.82
C VAL A 92 -9.52 -6.02 6.68
N GLU A 93 -10.28 -6.53 5.71
CA GLU A 93 -11.65 -6.13 5.45
C GLU A 93 -12.57 -7.35 5.43
N GLY A 94 -13.75 -7.21 6.02
CA GLY A 94 -14.81 -8.20 5.98
C GLY A 94 -16.02 -7.64 5.25
N HIS A 95 -16.45 -8.28 4.17
CA HIS A 95 -17.62 -7.89 3.40
C HIS A 95 -18.57 -9.07 3.20
N HIS A 96 -19.84 -8.78 2.98
CA HIS A 96 -20.80 -9.80 2.60
C HIS A 96 -20.57 -10.18 1.13
N ALA A 97 -20.63 -11.47 0.77
CA ALA A 97 -20.27 -11.96 -0.57
C ALA A 97 -21.03 -11.27 -1.73
N ALA A 98 -22.26 -10.81 -1.47
CA ALA A 98 -23.10 -10.11 -2.45
C ALA A 98 -22.90 -8.58 -2.51
N TYR A 99 -22.04 -7.98 -1.66
CA TYR A 99 -21.87 -6.53 -1.56
C TYR A 99 -20.38 -6.15 -1.61
N SER A 100 -20.09 -4.99 -2.21
CA SER A 100 -18.73 -4.43 -2.26
C SER A 100 -18.35 -3.65 -1.00
N ASP A 101 -19.33 -3.13 -0.26
CA ASP A 101 -19.07 -2.30 0.91
C ASP A 101 -18.63 -3.15 2.10
N PRO A 102 -17.49 -2.83 2.74
CA PRO A 102 -17.04 -3.56 3.91
C PRO A 102 -17.93 -3.27 5.12
N LEU A 103 -18.15 -4.31 5.94
CA LEU A 103 -18.77 -4.21 7.26
C LEU A 103 -17.74 -4.01 8.35
N TYR A 104 -16.56 -4.58 8.16
CA TYR A 104 -15.41 -4.45 9.04
C TYR A 104 -14.22 -3.97 8.24
N ASN A 105 -13.47 -3.02 8.77
CA ASN A 105 -12.30 -2.47 8.10
C ASN A 105 -11.26 -2.00 9.13
N SER A 106 -10.04 -2.55 9.06
CA SER A 106 -8.92 -2.09 9.89
C SER A 106 -8.34 -0.74 9.48
N GLY A 107 -8.67 -0.26 8.27
CA GLY A 107 -8.02 0.86 7.63
C GLY A 107 -6.71 0.48 6.93
N TYR A 108 -6.01 1.50 6.42
CA TYR A 108 -4.73 1.35 5.73
C TYR A 108 -3.64 0.91 6.73
N LEU A 109 -3.09 -0.28 6.52
CA LEU A 109 -2.05 -0.87 7.40
C LEU A 109 -2.47 -0.96 8.87
N GLY A 110 -3.75 -1.28 9.12
CA GLY A 110 -4.31 -1.30 10.48
C GLY A 110 -3.79 -2.43 11.37
N TYR A 111 -3.19 -3.48 10.79
CA TYR A 111 -2.48 -4.53 11.51
C TYR A 111 -1.01 -4.54 11.11
N SER A 112 -0.15 -4.91 12.06
CA SER A 112 1.27 -5.13 11.80
C SER A 112 1.82 -6.27 12.64
N SER A 113 2.87 -6.90 12.14
CA SER A 113 3.64 -7.90 12.88
C SER A 113 5.13 -7.72 12.59
N ASP A 114 5.91 -7.67 13.66
CA ASP A 114 7.37 -7.63 13.70
C ASP A 114 8.01 -9.03 13.62
N ARG A 115 7.24 -10.02 13.17
CA ARG A 115 7.72 -11.38 13.03
C ARG A 115 8.68 -11.46 11.85
N ILE A 116 9.90 -11.91 12.13
CA ILE A 116 10.89 -12.21 11.09
C ILE A 116 10.43 -13.46 10.32
N ILE A 117 10.29 -13.33 9.00
CA ILE A 117 9.92 -14.42 8.08
C ILE A 117 11.04 -14.58 7.06
N ALA A 118 11.77 -15.71 7.12
CA ALA A 118 12.85 -15.96 6.17
C ALA A 118 12.31 -16.20 4.75
N SER A 119 13.21 -16.18 3.77
CA SER A 119 12.87 -16.47 2.37
C SER A 119 12.31 -17.89 2.24
N GLY A 120 11.15 -18.01 1.59
CA GLY A 120 10.42 -19.27 1.38
C GLY A 120 9.67 -19.79 2.61
N GLU A 121 9.65 -19.04 3.72
CA GLU A 121 8.92 -19.44 4.92
C GLU A 121 7.54 -18.78 5.00
N GLY A 122 6.65 -19.42 5.76
CA GLY A 122 5.35 -18.88 6.10
C GLY A 122 5.12 -18.89 7.60
N TRP A 123 4.30 -17.96 8.06
CA TRP A 123 3.88 -17.84 9.45
C TRP A 123 2.38 -17.55 9.52
N GLY A 124 1.71 -18.03 10.56
CA GLY A 124 0.30 -17.73 10.79
C GLY A 124 0.00 -17.50 12.25
N SER A 125 -0.96 -16.61 12.51
CA SER A 125 -1.44 -16.26 13.84
C SER A 125 -2.92 -15.97 13.83
N CYS A 126 -3.54 -16.12 14.99
CA CYS A 126 -4.91 -15.72 15.25
C CYS A 126 -4.96 -14.22 15.62
N TRP A 127 -5.93 -13.51 15.09
CA TRP A 127 -6.11 -12.06 15.22
C TRP A 127 -7.55 -11.73 15.57
N THR A 128 -7.73 -10.58 16.23
CA THR A 128 -9.06 -10.06 16.56
C THR A 128 -9.73 -9.44 15.33
N LEU A 129 -11.06 -9.37 15.37
CA LEU A 129 -11.84 -8.73 14.31
C LEU A 129 -11.48 -7.24 14.19
N PRO A 130 -11.47 -6.68 12.97
CA PRO A 130 -11.28 -5.24 12.81
C PRO A 130 -12.46 -4.46 13.39
N PRO A 131 -12.29 -3.15 13.64
CA PRO A 131 -13.42 -2.30 13.96
C PRO A 131 -14.44 -2.26 12.82
N GLN A 132 -15.68 -1.89 13.16
CA GLN A 132 -16.75 -1.72 12.18
C GLN A 132 -16.38 -0.61 11.18
N ALA A 133 -16.66 -0.87 9.91
CA ALA A 133 -16.40 0.09 8.85
C ALA A 133 -17.29 1.34 9.00
N TYR A 134 -16.74 2.51 8.70
CA TYR A 134 -17.49 3.75 8.75
C TYR A 134 -18.68 3.72 7.78
N GLY A 135 -19.89 3.95 8.29
CA GLY A 135 -21.13 3.92 7.50
C GLY A 135 -21.81 2.55 7.41
N ALA A 136 -21.24 1.50 8.01
CA ALA A 136 -21.96 0.23 8.18
C ALA A 136 -23.10 0.42 9.20
N SER A 137 -24.33 0.10 8.81
CA SER A 137 -25.47 0.17 9.73
C SER A 137 -25.47 -1.01 10.70
N GLU A 138 -25.87 -0.77 11.96
CA GLU A 138 -25.96 -1.83 12.98
C GLU A 138 -26.86 -2.98 12.53
N GLN A 139 -27.93 -2.68 11.80
CA GLN A 139 -28.86 -3.68 11.24
C GLN A 139 -28.15 -4.62 10.26
N ARG A 140 -27.26 -4.10 9.41
CA ARG A 140 -26.53 -4.88 8.41
C ARG A 140 -25.50 -5.78 9.06
N ILE A 141 -24.84 -5.28 10.11
CA ILE A 141 -23.87 -6.04 10.92
C ILE A 141 -24.61 -7.16 11.68
N ALA A 142 -25.74 -6.84 12.31
CA ALA A 142 -26.54 -7.83 13.03
C ALA A 142 -27.10 -8.94 12.10
N ALA A 143 -27.41 -8.59 10.84
CA ALA A 143 -27.89 -9.55 9.84
C ALA A 143 -26.78 -10.39 9.19
N SER A 144 -25.50 -10.00 9.32
CA SER A 144 -24.37 -10.64 8.66
C SER A 144 -23.30 -11.03 9.69
N PRO A 145 -23.46 -12.18 10.38
CA PRO A 145 -22.52 -12.60 11.41
C PRO A 145 -21.10 -12.81 10.82
N PRO A 146 -20.02 -12.57 11.58
CA PRO A 146 -18.63 -12.61 11.09
C PRO A 146 -18.22 -13.88 10.34
N GLU A 147 -18.79 -15.03 10.72
CA GLU A 147 -18.57 -16.34 10.10
C GLU A 147 -19.12 -16.46 8.67
N THR A 148 -20.09 -15.62 8.30
CA THR A 148 -20.68 -15.60 6.95
C THR A 148 -19.98 -14.61 6.01
N LEU A 149 -19.04 -13.83 6.54
CA LEU A 149 -18.35 -12.80 5.78
C LEU A 149 -17.19 -13.38 4.98
N VAL A 150 -16.94 -12.76 3.84
CA VAL A 150 -15.74 -12.97 3.07
C VAL A 150 -14.68 -12.01 3.60
N TRP A 151 -13.66 -12.59 4.21
CA TRP A 151 -12.51 -11.86 4.73
C TRP A 151 -11.44 -11.72 3.67
N THR A 152 -10.80 -10.56 3.59
CA THR A 152 -9.74 -10.31 2.62
C THR A 152 -8.64 -9.45 3.23
N VAL A 153 -7.38 -9.81 2.98
CA VAL A 153 -6.23 -8.97 3.31
C VAL A 153 -6.01 -7.93 2.22
N LYS A 154 -5.75 -6.68 2.60
CA LYS A 154 -5.50 -5.54 1.72
C LYS A 154 -4.18 -4.88 2.06
N ASN A 155 -3.60 -4.18 1.09
CA ASN A 155 -2.46 -3.27 1.31
C ASN A 155 -1.29 -3.93 2.06
N VAL A 156 -0.88 -5.14 1.67
CA VAL A 156 0.27 -5.81 2.29
C VAL A 156 1.54 -5.00 2.00
N SER A 157 2.22 -4.56 3.05
CA SER A 157 3.43 -3.75 3.00
C SER A 157 4.51 -4.40 3.87
N PRO A 158 5.38 -5.23 3.27
CA PRO A 158 6.50 -5.83 3.96
C PRO A 158 7.71 -4.88 4.00
N THR A 159 8.41 -4.90 5.13
CA THR A 159 9.73 -4.28 5.32
C THR A 159 10.78 -5.38 5.28
N PHE A 160 11.73 -5.26 4.35
CA PHE A 160 12.81 -6.24 4.18
C PHE A 160 14.06 -5.81 4.94
N ARG A 161 14.78 -6.80 5.50
CA ARG A 161 16.08 -6.58 6.13
C ARG A 161 17.08 -6.06 5.08
N GLU A 162 17.73 -4.94 5.35
CA GLU A 162 18.86 -4.49 4.54
C GLU A 162 20.05 -5.45 4.73
N ARG A 163 20.64 -5.90 3.61
CA ARG A 163 21.83 -6.77 3.62
C ARG A 163 23.11 -5.97 3.75
#